data_AF-A0A926AHN8-F1
#
_entry.id   AF-A0A926AHN8-F1
#
_cell.length_a   1.000
_cell.length_b   1.000
_cell.length_c   1.000
_cell.angle_alpha   90.00
_cell.angle_beta   90.00
_cell.angle_gamma   90.00
#
_symmetry.space_group_name_H-M   'P 1'
#
loop_
_entity.id
_entity.type
_entity.pdbx_description
1 polymer ?
#
loop_
_entity_poly.entity_id
_entity_poly.type
_entity_poly.pdbx_seq_one_letter_code
_entity_poly.pdbx_strand_id
1 'polypeptide(L)'
;IALTATATEDVRLDIIERLGLNDPTVVVTGFDRPNLAYESRRTSKVSEKDVELLALTKREAGSLIVYCSTRKKVDEVADLLTRHLPDRKVFAYHAGMDQADRTSNQEKFMSTAGAIAVATNAFGMGINKPDIRLVIHYNMPGTLEAYYQEAGRAGRDGRLSRCVMLFSYQDRFIQEFFIDKMGEESAGSVEPGVLEKRKQFARDKLDRVITYAQSHMCRRQMILDYFGDATEVTDCQCDICRRGEIDPSLIPAAIISDEVTTLVRQILSAIARLRGKFGVGVVAEVLTGAQSERLTRWQLDQLTVFGLMRLHTAKRVIAMLHRIMEAGLAKQRDPDGVKFRPVIELTAAGIAVMKGEAPPPVSLADLMPRPGTRASGTNPRALGTNPRGRRARSESVDEDESFEQVDPETLERFERLRAARTVLARERQLPPYCICHDRTLKLIARSSPSDLQSLEQVKGMGPMKVKMYGEALLSAMRERSE
;
A
#
# COMPACT_ATOMS: atom_id res chain seq x y z
N ILE A 1 24.49 -0.23 33.58
CA ILE A 1 23.59 0.81 33.03
C ILE A 1 23.21 0.42 31.60
N ALA A 2 21.92 0.41 31.26
CA ALA A 2 21.43 0.13 29.92
C ALA A 2 20.66 1.36 29.41
N LEU A 3 20.91 1.80 28.18
CA LEU A 3 20.28 2.99 27.59
C LEU A 3 19.62 2.62 26.26
N THR A 4 18.38 3.06 26.06
CA THR A 4 17.64 2.90 24.81
C THR A 4 16.72 4.09 24.59
N ALA A 5 16.55 4.50 23.33
CA ALA A 5 15.70 5.63 22.97
C ALA A 5 14.24 5.23 22.68
N THR A 6 13.99 3.95 22.38
CA THR A 6 12.66 3.46 21.99
C THR A 6 12.45 2.06 22.53
N ALA A 7 11.78 1.96 23.67
CA ALA A 7 11.41 0.68 24.25
C ALA A 7 10.00 0.80 24.84
N THR A 8 9.08 0.00 24.28
CA THR A 8 7.79 -0.27 24.90
C THR A 8 7.98 -0.99 26.22
N GLU A 9 6.93 -1.08 27.04
CA GLU A 9 6.99 -1.76 28.33
C GLU A 9 7.51 -3.20 28.24
N ASP A 10 6.94 -4.00 27.32
CA ASP A 10 7.39 -5.37 27.08
C ASP A 10 8.88 -5.45 26.70
N VAL A 11 9.37 -4.50 25.89
CA VAL A 11 10.77 -4.45 25.48
C VAL A 11 11.68 -4.06 26.66
N ARG A 12 11.22 -3.17 27.55
CA ARG A 12 11.98 -2.83 28.76
C ARG A 12 12.11 -4.05 29.68
N LEU A 13 11.04 -4.80 29.87
CA LEU A 13 11.05 -6.03 30.67
C LEU A 13 12.01 -7.07 30.06
N ASP A 14 11.97 -7.29 28.75
CA ASP A 14 12.88 -8.20 28.04
C ASP A 14 14.35 -7.77 28.16
N ILE A 15 14.65 -6.45 28.13
CA ILE A 15 16.01 -5.93 28.35
C ILE A 15 16.49 -6.22 29.78
N ILE A 16 15.64 -6.01 30.79
CA ILE A 16 15.96 -6.25 32.20
C ILE A 16 16.28 -7.74 32.41
N GLU A 17 15.43 -8.62 31.88
CA GLU A 17 15.59 -10.07 31.98
C GLU A 17 16.88 -10.53 31.27
N ARG A 18 17.07 -10.17 30.00
CA ARG A 18 18.21 -10.66 29.20
C ARG A 18 19.56 -10.14 29.64
N LEU A 19 19.61 -8.94 30.21
CA LEU A 19 20.85 -8.38 30.74
C LEU A 19 21.09 -8.79 32.21
N GLY A 20 20.18 -9.57 32.82
CA GLY A 20 20.29 -10.01 34.21
C GLY A 20 20.40 -8.84 35.18
N LEU A 21 19.65 -7.76 34.94
CA LEU A 21 19.66 -6.58 35.80
C LEU A 21 18.91 -6.88 37.09
N ASN A 22 19.61 -6.85 38.22
CA ASN A 22 19.02 -7.08 39.54
C ASN A 22 18.41 -5.78 40.08
N ASP A 23 17.08 -5.76 40.22
CA ASP A 23 16.29 -4.63 40.73
C ASP A 23 16.71 -3.24 40.17
N PRO A 24 16.72 -3.07 38.82
CA PRO A 24 17.20 -1.84 38.23
C PRO A 24 16.22 -0.69 38.44
N THR A 25 16.74 0.51 38.75
CA THR A 25 15.95 1.73 38.63
C THR A 25 15.63 1.99 37.15
N VAL A 26 14.33 1.97 36.80
CA VAL A 26 13.86 2.25 35.45
C VAL A 26 13.45 3.71 35.35
N VAL A 27 14.18 4.48 34.54
CA VAL A 27 13.86 5.88 34.24
C VAL A 27 13.37 5.96 32.80
N VAL A 28 12.10 6.33 32.62
CA VAL A 28 11.51 6.59 31.30
C VAL A 28 11.33 8.09 31.15
N THR A 29 12.12 8.71 30.28
CA THR A 29 11.85 10.06 29.80
C THR A 29 10.76 9.96 28.73
N GLY A 30 9.77 10.86 28.74
CA GLY A 30 8.62 10.80 27.83
C GLY A 30 8.99 10.68 26.35
N PHE A 31 8.08 10.12 25.56
CA PHE A 31 8.21 9.90 24.12
C PHE A 31 7.70 11.09 23.30
N ASP A 32 7.37 12.17 23.99
CA ASP A 32 6.73 13.30 23.38
C ASP A 32 7.69 14.22 22.62
N ARG A 33 7.32 14.55 21.39
CA ARG A 33 8.08 15.40 20.46
C ARG A 33 7.17 16.48 19.89
N PRO A 34 6.86 17.53 20.67
CA PRO A 34 5.95 18.61 20.26
C PRO A 34 6.37 19.32 18.99
N ASN A 35 7.67 19.34 18.71
CA ASN A 35 8.22 20.00 17.53
C ASN A 35 8.08 19.19 16.23
N LEU A 36 7.51 17.97 16.28
CA LEU A 36 7.33 17.12 15.10
C LEU A 36 5.88 17.12 14.61
N ALA A 37 5.70 17.51 13.35
CA ALA A 37 4.43 17.46 12.65
C ALA A 37 4.33 16.17 11.83
N TYR A 38 3.63 15.17 12.37
CA TYR A 38 3.42 13.86 11.72
C TYR A 38 2.33 13.93 10.65
N GLU A 39 2.55 13.29 9.50
CA GLU A 39 1.60 13.20 8.39
C GLU A 39 1.58 11.80 7.78
N SER A 40 0.40 11.32 7.39
CA SER A 40 0.25 10.16 6.51
C SER A 40 -0.48 10.57 5.23
N ARG A 41 0.23 10.53 4.10
CA ARG A 41 -0.32 10.86 2.77
C ARG A 41 -0.61 9.58 2.02
N ARG A 42 -1.90 9.31 1.81
CA ARG A 42 -2.34 8.11 1.10
C ARG A 42 -2.16 8.28 -0.41
N THR A 43 -1.51 7.32 -1.03
CA THR A 43 -1.40 7.19 -2.48
C THR A 43 -2.21 5.97 -2.93
N SER A 44 -3.06 6.14 -3.94
CA SER A 44 -3.86 5.04 -4.51
C SER A 44 -3.02 4.18 -5.44
N LYS A 45 -1.98 4.76 -6.04
CA LYS A 45 -1.03 4.07 -6.92
C LYS A 45 0.39 4.37 -6.48
N VAL A 46 1.29 3.38 -6.61
CA VAL A 46 2.71 3.55 -6.30
C VAL A 46 3.34 4.68 -7.14
N SER A 47 2.88 4.88 -8.38
CA SER A 47 3.36 5.97 -9.25
C SER A 47 3.06 7.38 -8.73
N GLU A 48 2.09 7.55 -7.83
CA GLU A 48 1.76 8.85 -7.23
C GLU A 48 2.80 9.28 -6.19
N LYS A 49 3.57 8.33 -5.63
CA LYS A 49 4.59 8.60 -4.61
C LYS A 49 5.70 9.52 -5.12
N ASP A 50 6.13 9.34 -6.37
CA ASP A 50 7.16 10.19 -6.98
C ASP A 50 6.68 11.64 -7.09
N VAL A 51 5.41 11.84 -7.45
CA VAL A 51 4.80 13.16 -7.54
C VAL A 51 4.72 13.84 -6.16
N GLU A 52 4.26 13.11 -5.15
CA GLU A 52 4.19 13.60 -3.77
C GLU A 52 5.58 13.88 -3.18
N LEU A 53 6.55 12.99 -3.41
CA LEU A 53 7.92 13.16 -2.98
C LEU A 53 8.52 14.45 -3.57
N LEU A 54 8.36 14.66 -4.88
CA LEU A 54 8.85 15.87 -5.55
C LEU A 54 8.13 17.14 -5.05
N ALA A 55 6.83 17.06 -4.80
CA ALA A 55 6.07 18.19 -4.26
C ALA A 55 6.53 18.58 -2.85
N LEU A 56 6.82 17.59 -2.00
CA LEU A 56 7.33 17.79 -0.64
C LEU A 56 8.75 18.37 -0.64
N THR A 57 9.65 17.75 -1.39
CA THR A 57 11.09 18.11 -1.44
C THR A 57 11.33 19.48 -2.08
N LYS A 58 10.50 19.92 -3.05
CA LYS A 58 10.58 21.26 -3.64
C LYS A 58 10.16 22.38 -2.69
N ARG A 59 9.28 22.08 -1.72
CA ARG A 59 8.76 23.08 -0.77
C ARG A 59 9.61 23.22 0.49
N GLU A 60 10.56 22.31 0.71
CA GLU A 60 11.41 22.29 1.90
C GLU A 60 12.87 22.55 1.52
N ALA A 61 13.39 23.70 1.93
CA ALA A 61 14.76 24.12 1.65
C ALA A 61 15.79 23.54 2.65
N GLY A 62 15.37 23.16 3.86
CA GLY A 62 16.24 22.58 4.87
C GLY A 62 16.68 21.15 4.53
N SER A 63 17.49 20.54 5.41
CA SER A 63 17.96 19.17 5.19
C SER A 63 16.87 18.13 5.36
N LEU A 64 16.96 17.04 4.58
CA LEU A 64 15.95 15.97 4.56
C LEU A 64 16.57 14.58 4.64
N ILE A 65 15.76 13.64 5.11
CA ILE A 65 16.00 12.21 4.94
C ILE A 65 14.79 11.58 4.25
N VAL A 66 15.04 10.74 3.24
CA VAL A 66 14.03 9.94 2.56
C VAL A 66 14.32 8.46 2.81
N TYR A 67 13.43 7.79 3.53
CA TYR A 67 13.53 6.36 3.83
C TYR A 67 12.83 5.50 2.79
N CYS A 68 13.54 4.50 2.27
CA CYS A 68 13.05 3.52 1.32
C CYS A 68 13.27 2.09 1.87
N SER A 69 12.40 1.15 1.51
CA SER A 69 12.49 -0.22 2.03
C SER A 69 13.58 -1.07 1.40
N THR A 70 14.06 -0.72 0.19
CA THR A 70 15.02 -1.54 -0.58
C THR A 70 16.17 -0.69 -1.13
N ARG A 71 17.33 -1.33 -1.33
CA ARG A 71 18.54 -0.71 -1.92
C ARG A 71 18.25 -0.11 -3.29
N LYS A 72 17.64 -0.92 -4.17
CA LYS A 72 17.19 -0.49 -5.50
C LYS A 72 16.31 0.74 -5.44
N LYS A 73 15.38 0.82 -4.48
CA LYS A 73 14.50 1.99 -4.36
C LYS A 73 15.25 3.23 -3.87
N VAL A 74 16.27 3.08 -3.03
CA VAL A 74 17.16 4.18 -2.64
C VAL A 74 17.84 4.77 -3.87
N ASP A 75 18.43 3.93 -4.73
CA ASP A 75 19.10 4.39 -5.95
C ASP A 75 18.12 5.10 -6.90
N GLU A 76 16.96 4.48 -7.17
CA GLU A 76 15.93 5.06 -8.03
C GLU A 76 15.43 6.43 -7.53
N VAL A 77 15.23 6.56 -6.21
CA VAL A 77 14.75 7.80 -5.59
C VAL A 77 15.87 8.84 -5.54
N ALA A 78 17.11 8.46 -5.26
CA ALA A 78 18.26 9.36 -5.29
C ALA A 78 18.45 9.94 -6.71
N ASP A 79 18.36 9.11 -7.75
CA ASP A 79 18.43 9.54 -9.14
C ASP A 79 17.27 10.45 -9.53
N LEU A 80 16.05 10.13 -9.09
CA LEU A 80 14.87 10.96 -9.31
C LEU A 80 15.06 12.36 -8.72
N LEU A 81 15.48 12.43 -7.45
CA LEU A 81 15.68 13.71 -6.77
C LEU A 81 16.82 14.52 -7.39
N THR A 82 17.94 13.86 -7.72
CA THR A 82 19.09 14.52 -8.36
C THR A 82 18.70 15.14 -9.70
N ARG A 83 17.89 14.46 -10.52
CA ARG A 83 17.41 14.98 -11.81
C ARG A 83 16.45 16.16 -11.67
N HIS A 84 15.60 16.16 -10.64
CA HIS A 84 14.55 17.17 -10.49
C HIS A 84 14.90 18.32 -9.54
N LEU A 85 16.02 18.22 -8.81
CA LEU A 85 16.53 19.21 -7.85
C LEU A 85 18.03 19.46 -8.08
N PRO A 86 18.43 20.01 -9.25
CA PRO A 86 19.85 20.17 -9.60
C PRO A 86 20.64 21.05 -8.62
N ASP A 87 19.95 21.96 -7.92
CA ASP A 87 20.55 22.88 -6.95
C ASP A 87 20.74 22.25 -5.55
N ARG A 88 20.32 20.99 -5.37
CA ARG A 88 20.38 20.29 -4.08
C ARG A 88 21.30 19.09 -4.14
N LYS A 89 22.13 18.94 -3.11
CA LYS A 89 22.97 17.75 -2.96
C LYS A 89 22.16 16.58 -2.42
N VAL A 90 22.18 15.46 -3.15
CA VAL A 90 21.50 14.22 -2.80
C VAL A 90 22.55 13.14 -2.55
N PHE A 91 22.43 12.43 -1.42
CA PHE A 91 23.36 11.38 -1.02
C PHE A 91 22.60 10.08 -0.75
N ALA A 92 22.94 9.01 -1.49
CA ALA A 92 22.40 7.69 -1.24
C ALA A 92 23.13 6.99 -0.09
N TYR A 93 22.42 6.17 0.68
CA TYR A 93 23.00 5.32 1.73
C TYR A 93 22.25 4.01 1.90
N HIS A 94 22.92 2.89 1.64
CA HIS A 94 22.40 1.57 1.97
C HIS A 94 23.52 0.54 2.13
N ALA A 95 23.21 -0.60 2.76
CA ALA A 95 24.20 -1.64 3.08
C ALA A 95 24.87 -2.31 1.86
N GLY A 96 24.35 -2.14 0.64
CA GLY A 96 25.00 -2.62 -0.59
C GLY A 96 26.08 -1.71 -1.17
N MET A 97 26.32 -0.52 -0.60
CA MET A 97 27.38 0.38 -1.04
C MET A 97 28.72 0.00 -0.39
N ASP A 98 29.82 0.40 -1.02
CA ASP A 98 31.15 0.30 -0.41
C ASP A 98 31.18 1.08 0.92
N GLN A 99 31.89 0.55 1.91
CA GLN A 99 32.06 1.17 3.21
C GLN A 99 32.69 2.58 3.11
N ALA A 100 33.63 2.78 2.18
CA ALA A 100 34.24 4.09 1.94
C ALA A 100 33.22 5.11 1.42
N ASP A 101 32.40 4.72 0.46
CA ASP A 101 31.34 5.56 -0.11
C ASP A 101 30.24 5.89 0.92
N ARG A 102 29.83 4.90 1.73
CA ARG A 102 28.87 5.11 2.82
C ARG A 102 29.35 6.15 3.81
N THR A 103 30.61 6.06 4.21
CA THR A 103 31.23 6.99 5.17
C THR A 103 31.32 8.38 4.55
N SER A 104 31.82 8.48 3.31
CA SER A 104 31.91 9.74 2.57
C SER A 104 30.55 10.43 2.39
N ASN A 105 29.52 9.69 1.99
CA ASN A 105 28.17 10.23 1.80
C ASN A 105 27.54 10.68 3.11
N GLN A 106 27.74 9.92 4.19
CA GLN A 106 27.27 10.32 5.52
C GLN A 106 27.93 11.61 5.97
N GLU A 107 29.26 11.73 5.90
CA GLU A 107 30.00 12.94 6.29
C GLU A 107 29.61 14.17 5.46
N LYS A 108 29.46 14.00 4.14
CA LYS A 108 28.99 15.06 3.25
C LYS A 108 27.57 15.48 3.57
N PHE A 109 26.66 14.55 3.85
CA PHE A 109 25.31 14.88 4.29
C PHE A 109 25.30 15.66 5.61
N MET A 110 26.13 15.26 6.58
CA MET A 110 26.24 15.92 7.88
C MET A 110 26.71 17.37 7.74
N SER A 111 27.72 17.61 6.89
CA SER A 111 28.36 18.92 6.69
C SER A 111 27.63 19.84 5.70
N THR A 112 26.83 19.30 4.78
CA THR A 112 26.16 20.08 3.73
C THR A 112 24.80 20.59 4.20
N ALA A 113 24.63 21.90 4.26
CA ALA A 113 23.35 22.54 4.54
C ALA A 113 22.34 22.26 3.41
N GLY A 114 21.08 22.01 3.77
CA GLY A 114 20.01 21.77 2.78
C GLY A 114 20.18 20.49 1.95
N ALA A 115 21.07 19.58 2.35
CA ALA A 115 21.25 18.30 1.67
C ALA A 115 20.09 17.32 1.90
N ILE A 116 19.93 16.38 0.97
CA ILE A 116 18.97 15.27 1.05
C ILE A 116 19.75 13.97 1.18
N ALA A 117 19.45 13.18 2.21
CA ALA A 117 19.85 11.78 2.24
C ALA A 117 18.70 10.89 1.77
N VAL A 118 18.99 9.89 0.94
CA VAL A 118 18.06 8.84 0.57
C VAL A 118 18.62 7.51 1.06
N ALA A 119 17.87 6.78 1.87
CA ALA A 119 18.44 5.66 2.58
C ALA A 119 17.48 4.54 2.95
N THR A 120 18.02 3.36 3.23
CA THR A 120 17.30 2.33 3.99
C THR A 120 17.43 2.57 5.50
N ASN A 121 16.78 1.73 6.31
CA ASN A 121 16.91 1.71 7.78
C ASN A 121 18.37 1.59 8.29
N ALA A 122 19.31 1.17 7.43
CA ALA A 122 20.73 1.10 7.75
C ALA A 122 21.36 2.47 8.06
N PHE A 123 20.74 3.58 7.63
CA PHE A 123 21.20 4.96 7.87
C PHE A 123 20.84 5.47 9.27
N GLY A 124 20.75 4.56 10.25
CA GLY A 124 20.13 4.82 11.54
C GLY A 124 21.09 5.09 12.70
N MET A 125 22.19 4.35 12.80
CA MET A 125 23.10 4.47 13.94
C MET A 125 24.10 5.60 13.69
N GLY A 126 24.14 6.62 14.57
CA GLY A 126 25.19 7.65 14.55
C GLY A 126 24.89 8.96 13.80
N ILE A 127 23.73 9.11 13.17
CA ILE A 127 23.35 10.41 12.58
C ILE A 127 22.87 11.36 13.67
N ASN A 128 23.54 12.49 13.80
CA ASN A 128 23.18 13.57 14.70
C ASN A 128 23.24 14.93 14.02
N LYS A 129 22.53 15.07 12.90
CA LYS A 129 22.35 16.36 12.22
C LYS A 129 21.16 17.08 12.86
N PRO A 130 21.37 18.19 13.60
CA PRO A 130 20.32 18.78 14.42
C PRO A 130 19.19 19.44 13.60
N ASP A 131 19.52 19.84 12.38
CA ASP A 131 18.73 20.72 11.53
C ASP A 131 17.94 20.01 10.41
N ILE A 132 17.60 18.73 10.59
CA ILE A 132 16.73 18.00 9.65
C ILE A 132 15.30 18.52 9.74
N ARG A 133 14.79 19.11 8.65
CA ARG A 133 13.47 19.76 8.57
C ARG A 133 12.36 18.85 8.09
N LEU A 134 12.67 17.86 7.26
CA LEU A 134 11.68 16.93 6.75
C LEU A 134 12.24 15.51 6.65
N VAL A 135 11.57 14.57 7.31
CA VAL A 135 11.79 13.13 7.13
C VAL A 135 10.61 12.58 6.33
N ILE A 136 10.91 11.87 5.25
CA ILE A 136 9.92 11.26 4.37
C ILE A 136 10.10 9.75 4.37
N HIS A 137 9.07 9.00 4.74
CA HIS A 137 9.02 7.56 4.51
C HIS A 137 8.38 7.31 3.15
N TYR A 138 9.20 7.13 2.12
CA TYR A 138 8.72 6.82 0.77
C TYR A 138 8.03 5.46 0.73
N ASN A 139 8.55 4.49 1.49
CA ASN A 139 7.85 3.25 1.79
C ASN A 139 7.51 3.18 3.28
N MET A 140 6.37 2.57 3.58
CA MET A 140 5.97 2.33 4.97
C MET A 140 7.00 1.43 5.69
N PRO A 141 7.46 1.79 6.90
CA PRO A 141 8.33 0.96 7.72
C PRO A 141 7.57 -0.27 8.26
N GLY A 142 8.31 -1.29 8.71
CA GLY A 142 7.73 -2.54 9.21
C GLY A 142 7.10 -2.43 10.59
N THR A 143 7.49 -1.44 11.40
CA THR A 143 6.97 -1.26 12.77
C THR A 143 6.86 0.22 13.15
N LEU A 144 6.07 0.52 14.19
CA LEU A 144 5.90 1.89 14.71
C LEU A 144 7.17 2.37 15.43
N GLU A 145 7.94 1.47 16.03
CA GLU A 145 9.23 1.79 16.65
C GLU A 145 10.23 2.25 15.59
N ALA A 146 10.33 1.54 14.47
CA ALA A 146 11.18 1.96 13.36
C ALA A 146 10.76 3.34 12.84
N TYR A 147 9.45 3.54 12.60
CA TYR A 147 8.91 4.83 12.19
C TYR A 147 9.28 5.95 13.17
N TYR A 148 9.06 5.74 14.47
CA TYR A 148 9.31 6.73 15.50
C TYR A 148 10.79 7.07 15.64
N GLN A 149 11.69 6.07 15.62
CA GLN A 149 13.14 6.29 15.63
C GLN A 149 13.60 7.11 14.42
N GLU A 150 13.13 6.73 13.22
CA GLU A 150 13.51 7.34 11.95
C GLU A 150 12.98 8.78 11.85
N ALA A 151 11.70 8.99 12.17
CA ALA A 151 11.07 10.30 12.24
C ALA A 151 11.73 11.21 13.29
N GLY A 152 12.10 10.64 14.44
CA GLY A 152 12.72 11.35 15.56
C GLY A 152 14.10 11.97 15.27
N ARG A 153 14.68 11.68 14.09
CA ARG A 153 15.89 12.36 13.58
C ARG A 153 15.63 13.79 13.17
N ALA A 154 14.39 14.12 12.84
CA ALA A 154 14.01 15.48 12.52
C ALA A 154 14.05 16.37 13.77
N GLY A 155 14.39 17.64 13.58
CA GLY A 155 14.16 18.67 14.59
C GLY A 155 14.84 18.43 15.93
N ARG A 156 16.08 17.91 15.95
CA ARG A 156 16.81 17.75 17.23
C ARG A 156 17.26 19.08 17.81
N ASP A 157 17.29 20.14 17.01
CA ASP A 157 17.39 21.53 17.44
C ASP A 157 16.10 22.07 18.11
N GLY A 158 15.06 21.25 18.26
CA GLY A 158 13.78 21.63 18.86
C GLY A 158 12.88 22.48 17.95
N ARG A 159 13.33 22.84 16.75
CA ARG A 159 12.51 23.61 15.79
C ARG A 159 11.47 22.71 15.12
N LEU A 160 10.41 23.33 14.61
CA LEU A 160 9.36 22.62 13.90
C LEU A 160 9.96 21.85 12.70
N SER A 161 9.69 20.56 12.65
CA SER A 161 10.06 19.68 11.55
C SER A 161 8.90 18.77 11.19
N ARG A 162 8.85 18.31 9.93
CA ARG A 162 7.77 17.46 9.40
C ARG A 162 8.23 16.02 9.23
N CYS A 163 7.32 15.08 9.49
CA CYS A 163 7.55 13.65 9.35
C CYS A 163 6.42 13.07 8.50
N VAL A 164 6.68 12.77 7.23
CA VAL A 164 5.64 12.42 6.25
C VAL A 164 5.79 10.99 5.78
N MET A 165 4.78 10.17 5.98
CA MET A 165 4.70 8.83 5.39
C MET A 165 3.90 8.86 4.08
N LEU A 166 4.51 8.43 2.98
CA LEU A 166 3.82 8.21 1.70
C LEU A 166 3.22 6.80 1.71
N PHE A 167 2.00 6.70 2.25
CA PHE A 167 1.35 5.43 2.48
C PHE A 167 0.69 4.87 1.20
N SER A 168 1.18 3.72 0.76
CA SER A 168 0.46 2.84 -0.16
C SER A 168 0.25 1.51 0.53
N TYR A 169 -0.97 0.99 0.52
CA TYR A 169 -1.27 -0.32 1.09
C TYR A 169 -0.44 -1.44 0.45
N GLN A 170 -0.01 -1.27 -0.80
CA GLN A 170 0.84 -2.23 -1.51
C GLN A 170 2.24 -2.36 -0.89
N ASP A 171 2.71 -1.39 -0.10
CA ASP A 171 4.00 -1.50 0.60
C ASP A 171 4.00 -2.65 1.61
N ARG A 172 2.83 -3.07 2.11
CA ARG A 172 2.72 -4.17 3.08
C ARG A 172 3.39 -5.44 2.56
N PHE A 173 3.30 -5.71 1.24
CA PHE A 173 3.85 -6.91 0.63
C PHE A 173 5.38 -6.96 0.71
N ILE A 174 6.04 -5.80 0.73
CA ILE A 174 7.49 -5.72 0.92
C ILE A 174 7.85 -6.11 2.36
N GLN A 175 7.08 -5.63 3.34
CA GLN A 175 7.30 -5.95 4.74
C GLN A 175 6.94 -7.41 5.06
N GLU A 176 5.84 -7.92 4.52
CA GLU A 176 5.46 -9.34 4.59
C GLU A 176 6.55 -10.24 4.00
N PHE A 177 7.13 -9.86 2.86
CA PHE A 177 8.26 -10.58 2.28
C PHE A 177 9.46 -10.61 3.25
N PHE A 178 9.82 -9.50 3.89
CA PHE A 178 10.90 -9.50 4.89
C PHE A 178 10.57 -10.38 6.10
N ILE A 179 9.32 -10.38 6.57
CA ILE A 179 8.85 -11.23 7.66
C ILE A 179 8.94 -12.71 7.28
N ASP A 180 8.51 -13.08 6.08
CA ASP A 180 8.54 -14.46 5.61
C ASP A 180 9.98 -14.97 5.45
N LYS A 181 10.90 -14.09 5.07
CA LYS A 181 12.34 -14.34 4.99
C LYS A 181 13.06 -14.38 6.34
N MET A 182 12.41 -13.98 7.44
CA MET A 182 13.01 -14.08 8.77
C MET A 182 13.35 -15.55 9.09
N GLY A 183 14.59 -15.75 9.55
CA GLY A 183 15.09 -17.06 9.95
C GLY A 183 15.70 -17.91 8.83
N GLU A 184 15.67 -17.48 7.56
CA GLU A 184 16.33 -18.24 6.46
C GLU A 184 17.85 -18.29 6.63
N GLU A 185 18.48 -17.23 7.14
CA GLU A 185 19.92 -17.20 7.42
C GLU A 185 20.31 -17.97 8.70
N SER A 186 19.32 -18.34 9.53
CA SER A 186 19.50 -19.13 10.76
C SER A 186 18.85 -20.52 10.65
N ALA A 187 18.64 -21.00 9.42
CA ALA A 187 18.02 -22.27 9.11
C ALA A 187 18.87 -23.42 9.69
N GLY A 188 18.52 -23.85 10.91
CA GLY A 188 19.18 -24.94 11.64
C GLY A 188 19.22 -24.77 13.16
N SER A 189 19.04 -23.57 13.71
CA SER A 189 19.22 -23.30 15.14
C SER A 189 17.97 -22.86 15.91
N VAL A 190 16.83 -22.67 15.24
CA VAL A 190 15.59 -22.17 15.85
C VAL A 190 14.44 -23.16 15.64
N GLU A 191 13.77 -23.52 16.74
CA GLU A 191 12.62 -24.41 16.72
C GLU A 191 11.47 -23.81 15.87
N PRO A 192 10.83 -24.58 14.96
CA PRO A 192 9.84 -24.05 14.02
C PRO A 192 8.68 -23.27 14.67
N GLY A 193 8.19 -23.73 15.83
CA GLY A 193 7.11 -23.06 16.55
C GLY A 193 7.50 -21.69 17.12
N VAL A 194 8.77 -21.49 17.48
CA VAL A 194 9.28 -20.19 17.97
C VAL A 194 9.42 -19.22 16.80
N LEU A 195 9.89 -19.69 15.65
CA LEU A 195 10.01 -18.87 14.45
C LEU A 195 8.65 -18.36 13.97
N GLU A 196 7.62 -19.22 13.94
CA GLU A 196 6.28 -18.80 13.51
C GLU A 196 5.66 -17.78 14.47
N LYS A 197 5.83 -17.96 15.80
CA LYS A 197 5.41 -16.96 16.78
C LYS A 197 6.08 -15.60 16.55
N ARG A 198 7.38 -15.59 16.24
CA ARG A 198 8.11 -14.34 15.91
C ARG A 198 7.58 -13.68 14.64
N LYS A 199 7.31 -14.47 13.60
CA LYS A 199 6.71 -13.96 12.35
C LYS A 199 5.32 -13.38 12.60
N GLN A 200 4.49 -14.05 13.39
CA GLN A 200 3.17 -13.54 13.76
C GLN A 200 3.27 -12.21 14.51
N PHE A 201 4.15 -12.12 15.52
CA PHE A 201 4.37 -10.88 16.26
C PHE A 201 4.86 -9.74 15.36
N ALA A 202 5.70 -10.03 14.36
CA ALA A 202 6.12 -9.05 13.37
C ALA A 202 4.96 -8.58 12.46
N ARG A 203 4.04 -9.48 12.10
CA ARG A 203 2.81 -9.13 11.36
C ARG A 203 1.87 -8.26 12.20
N ASP A 204 1.70 -8.59 13.48
CA ASP A 204 0.89 -7.78 14.40
C ASP A 204 1.46 -6.35 14.53
N LYS A 205 2.80 -6.21 14.56
CA LYS A 205 3.45 -4.89 14.55
C LYS A 205 3.25 -4.15 13.22
N LEU A 206 3.30 -4.84 12.09
CA LEU A 206 3.02 -4.27 10.78
C LEU A 206 1.60 -3.71 10.71
N ASP A 207 0.61 -4.46 11.22
CA ASP A 207 -0.79 -4.03 11.28
C ASP A 207 -0.98 -2.75 12.09
N ARG A 208 -0.18 -2.55 13.15
CA ARG A 208 -0.18 -1.30 13.91
C ARG A 208 0.32 -0.10 13.09
N VAL A 209 1.30 -0.29 12.19
CA VAL A 209 1.74 0.79 11.28
C VAL A 209 0.67 1.13 10.25
N ILE A 210 0.02 0.10 9.69
CA ILE A 210 -1.10 0.28 8.75
C ILE A 210 -2.23 1.05 9.44
N THR A 211 -2.60 0.64 10.65
CA THR A 211 -3.61 1.32 11.47
C THR A 211 -3.22 2.77 11.74
N TYR A 212 -1.95 3.03 12.12
CA TYR A 212 -1.43 4.38 12.29
C TYR A 212 -1.55 5.21 11.02
N ALA A 213 -1.19 4.67 9.86
CA ALA A 213 -1.23 5.39 8.59
C ALA A 213 -2.68 5.69 8.12
N GLN A 214 -3.64 4.84 8.50
CA GLN A 214 -5.03 4.91 8.06
C GLN A 214 -6.00 5.50 9.10
N SER A 215 -5.59 5.66 10.34
CA SER A 215 -6.46 6.19 11.39
C SER A 215 -6.85 7.66 11.15
N HIS A 216 -7.94 8.09 11.77
CA HIS A 216 -8.39 9.48 11.85
C HIS A 216 -8.18 10.09 13.24
N MET A 217 -7.35 9.46 14.07
CA MET A 217 -6.97 9.96 15.39
C MET A 217 -5.70 10.82 15.34
N CYS A 218 -5.47 11.63 16.37
CA CYS A 218 -4.23 12.39 16.54
C CYS A 218 -3.01 11.47 16.43
N ARG A 219 -2.15 11.69 15.42
CA ARG A 219 -0.96 10.86 15.15
C ARG A 219 0.00 10.84 16.33
N ARG A 220 0.20 11.99 16.96
CA ARG A 220 1.10 12.14 18.12
C ARG A 220 0.56 11.34 19.31
N GLN A 221 -0.74 11.44 19.59
CA GLN A 221 -1.38 10.64 20.65
C GLN A 221 -1.22 9.14 20.38
N MET A 222 -1.49 8.68 19.15
CA MET A 222 -1.32 7.26 18.79
C MET A 222 0.11 6.73 19.02
N ILE A 223 1.13 7.57 18.80
CA ILE A 223 2.52 7.22 19.09
C ILE A 223 2.74 7.11 20.60
N LEU A 224 2.26 8.06 21.39
CA LEU A 224 2.39 8.05 22.85
C LEU A 224 1.69 6.84 23.46
N ASP A 225 0.44 6.59 23.07
CA ASP A 225 -0.35 5.44 23.51
C ASP A 225 0.38 4.12 23.19
N TYR A 226 1.00 4.03 22.00
CA TYR A 226 1.75 2.85 21.58
C TYR A 226 2.95 2.55 22.51
N PHE A 227 3.63 3.59 23.01
CA PHE A 227 4.77 3.44 23.92
C PHE A 227 4.38 3.41 25.41
N GLY A 228 3.09 3.53 25.72
CA GLY A 228 2.57 3.58 27.09
C GLY A 228 2.83 4.92 27.77
N ASP A 229 2.97 6.00 27.01
CA ASP A 229 3.12 7.35 27.53
C ASP A 229 1.73 7.98 27.73
N ALA A 230 1.37 8.24 28.98
CA ALA A 230 0.05 8.79 29.35
C ALA A 230 -0.04 10.31 29.15
N THR A 231 0.97 10.95 28.54
CA THR A 231 0.94 12.38 28.26
C THR A 231 -0.22 12.74 27.33
N GLU A 232 -1.05 13.68 27.76
CA GLU A 232 -2.16 14.19 26.97
C GLU A 232 -1.66 15.22 25.95
N VAL A 233 -1.96 15.00 24.67
CA VAL A 233 -1.49 15.88 23.59
C VAL A 233 -2.41 17.08 23.42
N THR A 234 -1.88 18.26 23.74
CA THR A 234 -2.46 19.56 23.36
C THR A 234 -1.72 20.19 22.17
N ASP A 235 -2.39 21.07 21.42
CA ASP A 235 -1.82 21.85 20.31
C ASP A 235 -1.07 21.04 19.23
N CYS A 236 -1.60 19.87 18.88
CA CYS A 236 -0.96 18.99 17.91
C CYS A 236 -0.95 19.57 16.49
N GLN A 237 0.21 19.54 15.84
CA GLN A 237 0.40 19.95 14.46
C GLN A 237 0.36 18.79 13.45
N CYS A 238 -0.21 17.62 13.79
CA CYS A 238 -0.30 16.52 12.83
C CYS A 238 -1.33 16.76 11.72
N ASP A 239 -1.28 15.99 10.63
CA ASP A 239 -2.17 16.16 9.49
C ASP A 239 -3.66 16.07 9.83
N ILE A 240 -4.03 15.22 10.80
CA ILE A 240 -5.40 15.06 11.30
C ILE A 240 -5.82 16.30 12.11
N CYS A 241 -4.95 16.69 13.04
CA CYS A 241 -5.22 17.80 13.95
C CYS A 241 -5.37 19.14 13.23
N ARG A 242 -4.50 19.41 12.27
CA ARG A 242 -4.54 20.64 11.46
C ARG A 242 -5.78 20.75 10.56
N ARG A 243 -6.41 19.63 10.21
CA ARG A 243 -7.65 19.65 9.42
C ARG A 243 -8.88 20.05 10.23
N GLY A 244 -8.75 20.22 11.55
CA GLY A 244 -9.90 20.37 12.44
C GLY A 244 -10.71 19.08 12.57
N GLU A 245 -10.15 17.94 12.12
CA GLU A 245 -10.73 16.59 12.27
C GLU A 245 -10.32 15.96 13.61
N ILE A 246 -10.07 16.77 14.65
CA ILE A 246 -9.97 16.25 16.02
C ILE A 246 -11.38 16.32 16.57
N ASP A 247 -12.01 15.17 16.76
CA ASP A 247 -13.18 15.10 17.62
C ASP A 247 -12.73 14.77 19.04
N PRO A 248 -12.84 15.71 20.01
CA PRO A 248 -12.54 15.43 21.40
C PRO A 248 -13.39 14.30 22.00
N SER A 249 -14.49 13.91 21.34
CA SER A 249 -15.30 12.75 21.74
C SER A 249 -14.68 11.40 21.37
N LEU A 250 -13.51 11.36 20.74
CA LEU A 250 -12.86 10.13 20.24
C LEU A 250 -11.72 9.61 21.13
N ILE A 251 -11.69 9.96 22.41
CA ILE A 251 -10.82 9.30 23.41
C ILE A 251 -11.60 9.15 24.73
N PRO A 252 -11.82 7.97 25.32
CA PRO A 252 -12.03 6.62 24.78
C PRO A 252 -13.45 6.09 25.04
N ALA A 253 -14.03 5.51 23.98
CA ALA A 253 -15.16 4.56 23.87
C ALA A 253 -15.91 4.97 22.60
N ALA A 254 -15.28 4.79 21.45
CA ALA A 254 -15.91 5.11 20.17
C ALA A 254 -17.11 4.17 19.97
N ILE A 255 -18.29 4.64 20.37
CA ILE A 255 -19.54 3.98 20.08
C ILE A 255 -19.72 4.07 18.56
N ILE A 256 -19.57 2.94 17.89
CA ILE A 256 -19.96 2.82 16.48
C ILE A 256 -21.48 2.98 16.44
N SER A 257 -21.97 3.93 15.64
CA SER A 257 -23.41 4.12 15.52
C SER A 257 -24.09 2.84 15.03
N ASP A 258 -25.34 2.62 15.45
CA ASP A 258 -26.13 1.46 14.99
C ASP A 258 -26.27 1.42 13.46
N GLU A 259 -26.26 2.58 12.82
CA GLU A 259 -26.25 2.72 11.36
C GLU A 259 -24.98 2.13 10.73
N VAL A 260 -23.81 2.48 11.25
CA VAL A 260 -22.52 1.93 10.79
C VAL A 260 -22.43 0.45 11.11
N THR A 261 -22.87 0.03 12.30
CA THR A 261 -22.94 -1.39 12.67
C THR A 261 -23.83 -2.17 11.69
N THR A 262 -24.98 -1.63 11.33
CA THR A 262 -25.88 -2.22 10.34
C THR A 262 -25.21 -2.32 8.98
N LEU A 263 -24.57 -1.24 8.52
CA LEU A 263 -23.86 -1.19 7.25
C LEU A 263 -22.77 -2.27 7.16
N VAL A 264 -21.94 -2.38 8.21
CA VAL A 264 -20.89 -3.40 8.32
C VAL A 264 -21.50 -4.80 8.23
N ARG A 265 -22.56 -5.07 9.01
CA ARG A 265 -23.22 -6.38 9.01
C ARG A 265 -23.86 -6.72 7.66
N GLN A 266 -24.43 -5.75 6.95
CA GLN A 266 -24.96 -5.96 5.59
C GLN A 266 -23.85 -6.39 4.62
N ILE A 267 -22.69 -5.70 4.66
CA ILE A 267 -21.54 -6.05 3.82
C ILE A 267 -21.03 -7.46 4.15
N LEU A 268 -20.83 -7.77 5.43
CA LEU A 268 -20.35 -9.09 5.86
C LEU A 268 -21.35 -10.20 5.50
N SER A 269 -22.65 -9.94 5.63
CA SER A 269 -23.72 -10.87 5.22
C SER A 269 -23.68 -11.16 3.72
N ALA A 270 -23.38 -10.14 2.89
CA ALA A 270 -23.20 -10.36 1.45
C ALA A 270 -22.00 -11.24 1.15
N ILE A 271 -20.83 -10.97 1.77
CA ILE A 271 -19.62 -11.78 1.62
C ILE A 271 -19.91 -13.24 2.01
N ALA A 272 -20.59 -13.48 3.13
CA ALA A 272 -20.96 -14.81 3.59
C ALA A 272 -21.89 -15.55 2.60
N ARG A 273 -22.91 -14.87 2.07
CA ARG A 273 -23.87 -15.47 1.10
C ARG A 273 -23.22 -15.80 -0.24
N LEU A 274 -22.17 -15.07 -0.62
CA LEU A 274 -21.39 -15.30 -1.84
C LEU A 274 -20.34 -16.42 -1.69
N ARG A 275 -20.19 -16.98 -0.47
CA ARG A 275 -19.43 -18.22 -0.16
C ARG A 275 -18.01 -18.26 -0.73
N GLY A 276 -17.31 -17.13 -0.76
CA GLY A 276 -15.94 -17.07 -1.27
C GLY A 276 -15.80 -17.45 -2.75
N LYS A 277 -16.84 -17.25 -3.57
CA LYS A 277 -16.78 -17.55 -5.02
C LYS A 277 -16.54 -16.32 -5.89
N PHE A 278 -16.63 -15.14 -5.31
CA PHE A 278 -16.65 -13.88 -6.04
C PHE A 278 -15.73 -12.83 -5.38
N GLY A 279 -15.19 -11.93 -6.20
CA GLY A 279 -14.37 -10.82 -5.75
C GLY A 279 -15.19 -9.57 -5.41
N VAL A 280 -14.50 -8.54 -4.91
CA VAL A 280 -15.10 -7.29 -4.39
C VAL A 280 -16.07 -6.58 -5.35
N GLY A 281 -15.81 -6.64 -6.66
CA GLY A 281 -16.67 -6.00 -7.67
C GLY A 281 -18.07 -6.62 -7.72
N VAL A 282 -18.17 -7.95 -7.72
CA VAL A 282 -19.47 -8.64 -7.75
C VAL A 282 -20.20 -8.46 -6.42
N VAL A 283 -19.50 -8.48 -5.28
CA VAL A 283 -20.11 -8.18 -3.98
C VAL A 283 -20.74 -6.79 -3.99
N ALA A 284 -20.04 -5.79 -4.52
CA ALA A 284 -20.55 -4.43 -4.64
C ALA A 284 -21.77 -4.33 -5.57
N GLU A 285 -21.75 -5.01 -6.71
CA GLU A 285 -22.89 -5.06 -7.63
C GLU A 285 -24.13 -5.70 -6.99
N VAL A 286 -23.95 -6.80 -6.25
CA VAL A 286 -25.04 -7.44 -5.49
C VAL A 286 -25.60 -6.47 -4.45
N LEU A 287 -24.76 -5.87 -3.60
CA LEU A 287 -25.19 -4.94 -2.56
C LEU A 287 -25.90 -3.70 -3.13
N THR A 288 -25.46 -3.17 -4.26
CA THR A 288 -26.09 -2.01 -4.92
C THR A 288 -27.32 -2.38 -5.75
N GLY A 289 -27.56 -3.68 -6.01
CA GLY A 289 -28.66 -4.14 -6.83
C GLY A 289 -28.49 -3.81 -8.32
N ALA A 290 -27.25 -3.90 -8.82
CA ALA A 290 -26.94 -3.59 -10.22
C ALA A 290 -27.71 -4.51 -11.19
N GLN A 291 -28.26 -3.94 -12.25
CA GLN A 291 -28.91 -4.70 -13.32
C GLN A 291 -27.85 -5.25 -14.27
N SER A 292 -27.54 -6.54 -14.15
CA SER A 292 -26.49 -7.19 -14.93
C SER A 292 -26.85 -8.64 -15.24
N GLU A 293 -26.81 -9.01 -16.51
CA GLU A 293 -27.15 -10.36 -16.99
C GLU A 293 -26.36 -11.47 -16.27
N ARG A 294 -25.09 -11.20 -15.91
CA ARG A 294 -24.28 -12.18 -15.17
C ARG A 294 -24.82 -12.45 -13.76
N LEU A 295 -25.40 -11.46 -13.09
CA LEU A 295 -25.92 -11.63 -11.73
C LEU A 295 -27.19 -12.47 -11.75
N THR A 296 -28.09 -12.22 -12.72
CA THR A 296 -29.28 -13.03 -12.95
C THR A 296 -28.93 -14.45 -13.37
N ARG A 297 -27.96 -14.62 -14.27
CA ARG A 297 -27.48 -15.95 -14.69
C ARG A 297 -26.94 -16.77 -13.52
N TRP A 298 -26.28 -16.13 -12.56
CA TRP A 298 -25.78 -16.77 -11.34
C TRP A 298 -26.79 -16.74 -10.18
N GLN A 299 -28.02 -16.26 -10.41
CA GLN A 299 -29.11 -16.14 -9.43
C GLN A 299 -28.71 -15.32 -8.18
N LEU A 300 -27.77 -14.39 -8.33
CA LEU A 300 -27.30 -13.51 -7.25
C LEU A 300 -28.30 -12.38 -6.95
N ASP A 301 -29.17 -12.08 -7.90
CA ASP A 301 -30.29 -11.14 -7.78
C ASP A 301 -31.42 -11.65 -6.85
N GLN A 302 -31.48 -12.97 -6.62
CA GLN A 302 -32.45 -13.60 -5.70
C GLN A 302 -31.98 -13.62 -4.24
N LEU A 303 -30.73 -13.23 -3.97
CA LEU A 303 -30.20 -13.21 -2.61
C LEU A 303 -30.87 -12.09 -1.80
N THR A 304 -31.16 -12.35 -0.53
CA THR A 304 -31.74 -11.34 0.39
C THR A 304 -30.80 -10.16 0.69
N VAL A 305 -29.51 -10.24 0.29
CA VAL A 305 -28.58 -9.10 0.30
C VAL A 305 -28.67 -8.21 -0.94
N PHE A 306 -29.36 -8.66 -1.99
CA PHE A 306 -29.39 -7.95 -3.25
C PHE A 306 -30.09 -6.60 -3.11
N GLY A 307 -29.34 -5.52 -3.37
CA GLY A 307 -29.84 -4.16 -3.28
C GLY A 307 -30.03 -3.61 -1.85
N LEU A 308 -29.46 -4.23 -0.81
CA LEU A 308 -29.50 -3.65 0.55
C LEU A 308 -28.85 -2.26 0.65
N MET A 309 -27.94 -1.95 -0.29
CA MET A 309 -27.17 -0.70 -0.33
C MET A 309 -27.46 0.11 -1.62
N ARG A 310 -28.69 0.07 -2.14
CA ARG A 310 -29.12 0.79 -3.37
C ARG A 310 -28.84 2.30 -3.35
N LEU A 311 -28.76 2.91 -2.16
CA LEU A 311 -28.46 4.34 -2.00
C LEU A 311 -26.97 4.67 -2.20
N HIS A 312 -26.11 3.66 -2.29
CA HIS A 312 -24.67 3.82 -2.52
C HIS A 312 -24.28 3.44 -3.94
N THR A 313 -23.24 4.10 -4.47
CA THR A 313 -22.64 3.70 -5.75
C THR A 313 -21.75 2.47 -5.56
N ALA A 314 -21.59 1.65 -6.60
CA ALA A 314 -20.70 0.49 -6.55
C ALA A 314 -19.26 0.88 -6.16
N LYS A 315 -18.78 2.04 -6.64
CA LYS A 315 -17.47 2.59 -6.24
C LYS A 315 -17.38 2.86 -4.74
N ARG A 316 -18.44 3.41 -4.12
CA ARG A 316 -18.48 3.65 -2.68
C ARG A 316 -18.49 2.33 -1.91
N VAL A 317 -19.28 1.35 -2.35
CA VAL A 317 -19.33 0.02 -1.71
C VAL A 317 -17.99 -0.71 -1.83
N ILE A 318 -17.30 -0.62 -2.96
CA ILE A 318 -15.92 -1.14 -3.11
C ILE A 318 -14.98 -0.50 -2.10
N ALA A 319 -15.02 0.83 -1.92
CA ALA A 319 -14.22 1.50 -0.91
C ALA A 319 -14.54 1.01 0.52
N MET A 320 -15.82 0.79 0.84
CA MET A 320 -16.23 0.22 2.13
C MET A 320 -15.72 -1.22 2.30
N LEU A 321 -15.80 -2.06 1.26
CA LEU A 321 -15.27 -3.43 1.26
C LEU A 321 -13.76 -3.46 1.53
N HIS A 322 -13.00 -2.54 0.95
CA HIS A 322 -11.57 -2.41 1.26
C HIS A 322 -11.36 -2.06 2.74
N ARG A 323 -12.14 -1.15 3.31
CA ARG A 323 -12.06 -0.83 4.74
C ARG A 323 -12.43 -2.00 5.64
N ILE A 324 -13.42 -2.81 5.26
CA ILE A 324 -13.79 -4.05 5.95
C ILE A 324 -12.63 -5.05 5.95
N MET A 325 -11.91 -5.15 4.82
CA MET A 325 -10.71 -5.99 4.73
C MET A 325 -9.54 -5.43 5.56
N GLU A 326 -9.32 -4.11 5.51
CA GLU A 326 -8.32 -3.41 6.32
C GLU A 326 -8.58 -3.57 7.82
N ALA A 327 -9.84 -3.61 8.24
CA ALA A 327 -10.26 -3.87 9.61
C ALA A 327 -10.18 -5.36 10.00
N GLY A 328 -9.64 -6.22 9.14
CA GLY A 328 -9.43 -7.64 9.42
C GLY A 328 -10.71 -8.48 9.47
N LEU A 329 -11.86 -7.94 9.05
CA LEU A 329 -13.13 -8.67 9.05
C LEU A 329 -13.33 -9.54 7.80
N ALA A 330 -12.63 -9.22 6.72
CA ALA A 330 -12.60 -10.03 5.51
C ALA A 330 -11.19 -10.10 4.94
N LYS A 331 -10.92 -11.13 4.14
CA LYS A 331 -9.64 -11.30 3.44
C LYS A 331 -9.89 -11.71 2.00
N GLN A 332 -8.92 -11.40 1.14
CA GLN A 332 -8.88 -11.93 -0.21
C GLN A 332 -8.03 -13.19 -0.24
N ARG A 333 -8.49 -14.16 -1.02
CA ARG A 333 -7.79 -15.41 -1.30
C ARG A 333 -7.82 -15.68 -2.79
N ASP A 334 -6.77 -16.28 -3.33
CA ASP A 334 -6.80 -16.88 -4.66
C ASP A 334 -7.24 -18.35 -4.52
N PRO A 335 -8.39 -18.77 -5.09
CA PRO A 335 -8.77 -20.17 -5.15
C PRO A 335 -7.77 -20.96 -6.00
N ASP A 336 -7.39 -22.15 -5.53
CA ASP A 336 -6.68 -23.18 -6.29
C ASP A 336 -5.29 -22.78 -6.86
N GLY A 337 -4.63 -21.78 -6.27
CA GLY A 337 -3.32 -21.31 -6.73
C GLY A 337 -3.36 -20.64 -8.11
N VAL A 338 -4.56 -20.47 -8.69
CA VAL A 338 -4.79 -19.69 -9.91
C VAL A 338 -4.78 -18.22 -9.52
N LYS A 339 -3.58 -17.63 -9.55
CA LYS A 339 -3.40 -16.18 -9.37
C LYS A 339 -4.35 -15.44 -10.33
N PHE A 340 -4.89 -14.30 -9.88
CA PHE A 340 -5.70 -13.32 -10.65
C PHE A 340 -7.24 -13.48 -10.67
N ARG A 341 -7.83 -14.30 -9.79
CA ARG A 341 -9.27 -14.22 -9.45
C ARG A 341 -9.48 -14.16 -7.93
N PRO A 342 -9.06 -13.08 -7.26
CA PRO A 342 -9.17 -12.98 -5.81
C PRO A 342 -10.64 -12.98 -5.41
N VAL A 343 -11.03 -13.99 -4.65
CA VAL A 343 -12.32 -14.07 -3.99
C VAL A 343 -12.22 -13.44 -2.61
N ILE A 344 -13.32 -12.89 -2.11
CA ILE A 344 -13.39 -12.35 -0.76
C ILE A 344 -14.10 -13.34 0.17
N GLU A 345 -13.50 -13.61 1.32
CA GLU A 345 -14.05 -14.47 2.37
C GLU A 345 -13.98 -13.78 3.74
N LEU A 346 -14.85 -14.18 4.66
CA LEU A 346 -14.83 -13.67 6.02
C LEU A 346 -13.68 -14.26 6.84
N THR A 347 -13.14 -13.47 7.76
CA THR A 347 -12.28 -13.98 8.85
C THR A 347 -13.14 -14.45 10.02
N ALA A 348 -12.53 -15.09 11.03
CA ALA A 348 -13.22 -15.43 12.27
C ALA A 348 -13.81 -14.18 12.96
N ALA A 349 -13.07 -13.07 12.96
CA ALA A 349 -13.54 -11.77 13.47
C ALA A 349 -14.75 -11.25 12.66
N GLY A 350 -14.69 -11.35 11.32
CA GLY A 350 -15.82 -10.98 10.47
C GLY A 350 -17.08 -11.79 10.72
N ILE A 351 -16.94 -13.09 11.00
CA ILE A 351 -18.08 -13.95 11.35
C ILE A 351 -18.72 -13.51 12.67
N ALA A 352 -17.92 -13.25 13.71
CA ALA A 352 -18.41 -12.78 15.01
C ALA A 352 -19.17 -11.45 14.87
N VAL A 353 -18.60 -10.48 14.14
CA VAL A 353 -19.25 -9.18 13.90
C VAL A 353 -20.53 -9.32 13.09
N MET A 354 -20.53 -10.15 12.04
CA MET A 354 -21.72 -10.40 11.23
C MET A 354 -22.88 -10.96 12.06
N LYS A 355 -22.60 -11.93 12.93
CA LYS A 355 -23.59 -12.56 13.82
C LYS A 355 -24.03 -11.65 14.97
N GLY A 356 -23.31 -10.55 15.23
CA GLY A 356 -23.55 -9.68 16.38
C GLY A 356 -23.00 -10.24 17.69
N GLU A 357 -22.08 -11.21 17.62
CA GLU A 357 -21.35 -11.76 18.77
C GLU A 357 -20.21 -10.82 19.22
N ALA A 358 -19.77 -9.92 18.34
CA ALA A 358 -18.80 -8.87 18.63
C ALA A 358 -19.20 -7.55 17.93
N PRO A 359 -18.88 -6.38 18.49
CA PRO A 359 -19.05 -5.11 17.80
C PRO A 359 -18.03 -4.96 16.66
N PRO A 360 -18.33 -4.18 15.60
CA PRO A 360 -17.31 -3.85 14.59
C PRO A 360 -16.12 -3.10 15.21
N PRO A 361 -14.93 -3.13 14.59
CA PRO A 361 -13.79 -2.34 15.01
C PRO A 361 -14.06 -0.83 14.87
N VAL A 362 -13.62 -0.06 15.87
CA VAL A 362 -13.75 1.42 15.91
C VAL A 362 -13.18 2.11 14.67
N SER A 363 -12.19 1.49 14.03
CA SER A 363 -11.62 1.96 12.75
C SER A 363 -12.63 2.06 11.61
N LEU A 364 -13.87 1.58 11.80
CA LEU A 364 -14.96 1.66 10.84
C LEU A 364 -16.00 2.74 11.17
N ALA A 365 -15.87 3.47 12.28
CA ALA A 365 -16.87 4.45 12.75
C ALA A 365 -17.19 5.57 11.73
N ASP A 366 -16.26 5.88 10.82
CA ASP A 366 -16.38 6.88 9.76
C ASP A 366 -16.79 6.30 8.40
N LEU A 367 -17.32 5.07 8.36
CA LEU A 367 -17.87 4.47 7.13
C LEU A 367 -19.00 5.31 6.51
N MET A 368 -19.71 6.11 7.31
CA MET A 368 -20.68 7.09 6.85
C MET A 368 -20.17 8.53 7.05
N PRO A 369 -20.20 9.40 6.02
CA PRO A 369 -19.92 10.83 6.20
C PRO A 369 -21.02 11.47 7.05
N ARG A 370 -20.67 12.42 7.93
CA ARG A 370 -21.63 13.13 8.79
C ARG A 370 -22.61 13.98 7.96
N PRO A 371 -23.91 14.03 8.30
CA PRO A 371 -24.83 15.01 7.74
C PRO A 371 -24.35 16.42 8.11
N GLY A 372 -24.10 17.29 7.13
CA GLY A 372 -23.73 18.69 7.37
C GLY A 372 -22.32 19.10 6.93
N THR A 373 -21.45 18.18 6.52
CA THR A 373 -20.28 18.56 5.72
C THR A 373 -20.77 18.97 4.34
N ARG A 374 -20.82 20.29 4.06
CA ARG A 374 -20.91 20.79 2.68
C ARG A 374 -19.88 20.02 1.87
N ALA A 375 -20.32 19.37 0.79
CA ALA A 375 -19.43 18.73 -0.17
C ALA A 375 -18.40 19.78 -0.60
N SER A 376 -17.20 19.75 -0.01
CA SER A 376 -16.09 20.56 -0.50
C SER A 376 -15.87 20.07 -1.91
N GLY A 377 -16.24 20.91 -2.89
CA GLY A 377 -16.32 20.55 -4.28
C GLY A 377 -15.04 19.86 -4.72
N THR A 378 -15.11 18.55 -4.91
CA THR A 378 -14.12 17.83 -5.70
C THR A 378 -14.22 18.40 -7.09
N ASN A 379 -13.24 19.23 -7.46
CA ASN A 379 -13.10 19.83 -8.77
C ASN A 379 -13.28 18.73 -9.84
N PRO A 380 -14.36 18.75 -10.65
CA PRO A 380 -14.66 17.69 -11.61
C PRO A 380 -13.56 17.48 -12.67
N ARG A 381 -12.63 18.44 -12.82
CA ARG A 381 -11.45 18.33 -13.69
C ARG A 381 -10.31 17.47 -13.13
N ALA A 382 -10.30 17.15 -11.83
CA ALA A 382 -9.28 16.28 -11.20
C ALA A 382 -9.67 14.78 -11.16
N LEU A 383 -10.88 14.43 -11.61
CA LEU A 383 -11.38 13.04 -11.62
C LEU A 383 -11.79 12.54 -13.02
N GLY A 384 -11.37 13.23 -14.09
CA GLY A 384 -11.56 12.75 -15.46
C GLY A 384 -13.02 12.58 -15.87
N THR A 385 -13.95 13.33 -15.28
CA THR A 385 -15.35 13.32 -15.71
C THR A 385 -15.58 14.43 -16.72
N ASN A 386 -15.74 14.07 -17.98
CA ASN A 386 -16.51 14.93 -18.89
C ASN A 386 -18.00 14.72 -18.53
N PRO A 387 -18.77 15.77 -18.20
CA PRO A 387 -20.22 15.65 -18.13
C PRO A 387 -20.72 15.27 -19.52
N ARG A 388 -21.53 14.20 -19.62
CA ARG A 388 -22.27 13.88 -20.86
C ARG A 388 -23.29 15.00 -21.11
N GLY A 389 -22.83 16.05 -21.79
CA GLY A 389 -23.66 17.00 -22.51
C GLY A 389 -24.19 16.33 -23.78
N ARG A 390 -25.48 16.53 -24.01
CA ARG A 390 -26.31 15.82 -24.98
C ARG A 390 -26.04 16.34 -26.41
N ARG A 391 -25.74 15.39 -27.33
CA ARG A 391 -25.79 15.39 -28.82
C ARG A 391 -24.70 16.11 -29.65
N ALA A 392 -23.94 15.31 -30.39
CA ALA A 392 -23.98 15.22 -31.86
C ALA A 392 -23.38 13.86 -32.30
N ARG A 393 -24.03 13.19 -33.26
CA ARG A 393 -23.58 11.92 -33.87
C ARG A 393 -22.23 12.13 -34.57
N SER A 394 -21.24 11.31 -34.24
CA SER A 394 -20.16 10.97 -35.17
C SER A 394 -19.70 9.54 -34.87
N GLU A 395 -19.71 8.72 -35.91
CA GLU A 395 -19.38 7.31 -35.93
C GLU A 395 -17.98 7.03 -35.38
N SER A 396 -17.88 6.16 -34.39
CA SER A 396 -16.70 5.31 -34.22
C SER A 396 -17.17 4.01 -33.56
N VAL A 397 -16.86 2.92 -34.25
CA VAL A 397 -17.36 1.57 -34.04
C VAL A 397 -16.77 0.99 -32.75
N ASP A 398 -17.63 0.39 -31.92
CA ASP A 398 -17.25 -0.44 -30.78
C ASP A 398 -16.61 -1.75 -31.27
N GLU A 399 -15.27 -1.86 -31.24
CA GLU A 399 -14.53 -3.10 -31.55
C GLU A 399 -14.19 -3.93 -30.30
N ASP A 400 -15.18 -4.24 -29.46
CA ASP A 400 -15.03 -5.26 -28.40
C ASP A 400 -16.08 -6.39 -28.52
N GLU A 401 -16.79 -6.49 -29.66
CA GLU A 401 -17.72 -7.60 -29.93
C GLU A 401 -17.05 -8.77 -30.68
N SER A 402 -17.10 -9.94 -30.04
CA SER A 402 -16.82 -11.30 -30.56
C SER A 402 -15.36 -11.64 -30.95
N PHE A 403 -14.61 -12.21 -30.00
CA PHE A 403 -13.49 -13.11 -30.34
C PHE A 403 -13.97 -14.56 -30.59
N GLU A 404 -15.30 -14.78 -30.59
CA GLU A 404 -15.96 -16.08 -30.74
C GLU A 404 -16.22 -16.47 -32.21
N GLN A 405 -15.90 -15.59 -33.17
CA GLN A 405 -16.00 -15.84 -34.63
C GLN A 405 -14.64 -15.74 -35.35
N VAL A 406 -13.55 -16.04 -34.65
CA VAL A 406 -12.19 -15.95 -35.22
C VAL A 406 -11.85 -17.27 -35.93
N ASP A 407 -11.17 -17.20 -37.07
CA ASP A 407 -10.75 -18.38 -37.83
C ASP A 407 -9.89 -19.33 -36.96
N PRO A 408 -9.95 -20.66 -37.18
CA PRO A 408 -9.23 -21.62 -36.38
C PRO A 408 -7.72 -21.38 -36.30
N GLU A 409 -7.11 -20.82 -37.36
CA GLU A 409 -5.68 -20.58 -37.46
C GLU A 409 -5.24 -19.41 -36.57
N THR A 410 -6.04 -18.35 -36.50
CA THR A 410 -5.80 -17.20 -35.60
C THR A 410 -5.97 -17.61 -34.13
N LEU A 411 -6.90 -18.52 -33.81
CA LEU A 411 -7.05 -19.05 -32.47
C LEU A 411 -5.83 -19.89 -32.05
N GLU A 412 -5.32 -20.72 -32.98
CA GLU A 412 -4.12 -21.53 -32.76
C GLU A 412 -2.88 -20.65 -32.54
N ARG A 413 -2.70 -19.60 -33.35
CA ARG A 413 -1.64 -18.60 -33.14
C ARG A 413 -1.76 -17.90 -31.79
N PHE A 414 -2.97 -17.58 -31.36
CA PHE A 414 -3.20 -16.96 -30.05
C PHE A 414 -2.80 -17.88 -28.89
N GLU A 415 -3.12 -19.17 -28.95
CA GLU A 415 -2.73 -20.13 -27.91
C GLU A 415 -1.20 -20.35 -27.89
N ARG A 416 -0.52 -20.41 -29.05
CA ARG A 416 0.95 -20.45 -29.11
C ARG A 416 1.60 -19.21 -28.50
N LEU A 417 1.08 -18.03 -28.82
CA LEU A 417 1.52 -16.78 -28.23
C LEU A 417 1.29 -16.73 -26.71
N ARG A 418 0.21 -17.35 -26.21
CA ARG A 418 -0.08 -17.47 -24.78
C ARG A 418 0.89 -18.41 -24.08
N ALA A 419 1.26 -19.53 -24.71
CA ALA A 419 2.27 -20.45 -24.22
C ALA A 419 3.66 -19.79 -24.16
N ALA A 420 4.09 -19.15 -25.25
CA ALA A 420 5.37 -18.44 -25.30
C ALA A 420 5.46 -17.32 -24.26
N ARG A 421 4.37 -16.55 -24.08
CA ARG A 421 4.28 -15.54 -23.02
C ARG A 421 4.47 -16.14 -21.63
N THR A 422 3.94 -17.34 -21.39
CA THR A 422 4.03 -18.03 -20.09
C THR A 422 5.46 -18.48 -19.80
N VAL A 423 6.17 -18.97 -20.82
CA VAL A 423 7.60 -19.33 -20.72
C VAL A 423 8.45 -18.09 -20.42
N LEU A 424 8.29 -17.03 -21.22
CA LEU A 424 9.01 -15.76 -21.04
C LEU A 424 8.75 -15.11 -19.67
N ALA A 425 7.52 -15.21 -19.18
CA ALA A 425 7.12 -14.73 -17.87
C ALA A 425 7.83 -15.49 -16.74
N ARG A 426 7.93 -16.83 -16.87
CA ARG A 426 8.59 -17.70 -15.89
C ARG A 426 10.09 -17.46 -15.84
N GLU A 427 10.76 -17.38 -16.99
CA GLU A 427 12.21 -17.10 -17.08
C GLU A 427 12.60 -15.80 -16.40
N ARG A 428 11.74 -14.78 -16.52
CA ARG A 428 11.99 -13.44 -15.96
C ARG A 428 11.36 -13.22 -14.60
N GLN A 429 10.67 -14.22 -14.04
CA GLN A 429 9.94 -14.12 -12.77
C GLN A 429 8.96 -12.93 -12.75
N LEU A 430 8.34 -12.63 -13.89
CA LEU A 430 7.36 -11.55 -14.07
C LEU A 430 5.98 -12.13 -14.37
N PRO A 431 4.87 -11.45 -14.00
CA PRO A 431 3.54 -11.87 -14.42
C PRO A 431 3.38 -11.85 -15.96
N PRO A 432 2.64 -12.79 -16.58
CA PRO A 432 2.49 -12.87 -18.04
C PRO A 432 2.02 -11.57 -18.71
N TYR A 433 1.11 -10.83 -18.08
CA TYR A 433 0.62 -9.56 -18.60
C TYR A 433 1.70 -8.46 -18.66
N CYS A 434 2.79 -8.56 -17.88
CA CYS A 434 3.95 -7.67 -17.96
C CYS A 434 4.77 -7.90 -19.22
N ILE A 435 4.74 -9.11 -19.78
CA ILE A 435 5.31 -9.43 -21.09
C ILE A 435 4.38 -8.84 -22.17
N CYS A 436 3.14 -9.32 -22.24
CA CYS A 436 2.14 -8.85 -23.20
C CYS A 436 0.70 -9.09 -22.70
N HIS A 437 -0.20 -8.10 -22.80
CA HIS A 437 -1.61 -8.28 -22.43
C HIS A 437 -2.35 -9.15 -23.45
N ASP A 438 -3.40 -9.86 -23.02
CA ASP A 438 -4.23 -10.69 -23.93
C ASP A 438 -4.77 -9.90 -25.11
N ARG A 439 -5.17 -8.62 -24.90
CA ARG A 439 -5.61 -7.74 -25.99
C ARG A 439 -4.54 -7.58 -27.06
N THR A 440 -3.28 -7.42 -26.65
CA THR A 440 -2.16 -7.27 -27.59
C THR A 440 -1.81 -8.60 -28.25
N LEU A 441 -1.84 -9.73 -27.53
CA LEU A 441 -1.66 -11.06 -28.15
C LEU A 441 -2.73 -11.37 -29.20
N LYS A 442 -3.99 -10.99 -28.92
CA LYS A 442 -5.11 -11.10 -29.88
C LYS A 442 -4.86 -10.25 -31.13
N LEU A 443 -4.33 -9.05 -30.95
CA LEU A 443 -3.95 -8.19 -32.08
C LEU A 443 -2.78 -8.78 -32.87
N ILE A 444 -1.75 -9.31 -32.21
CA ILE A 444 -0.60 -9.98 -32.87
C ILE A 444 -1.08 -11.21 -33.66
N ALA A 445 -1.95 -12.04 -33.07
CA ALA A 445 -2.51 -13.22 -33.73
C ALA A 445 -3.28 -12.85 -35.00
N ARG A 446 -4.09 -11.77 -34.93
CA ARG A 446 -4.86 -11.25 -36.08
C ARG A 446 -3.98 -10.58 -37.14
N SER A 447 -3.01 -9.77 -36.75
CA SER A 447 -2.18 -8.99 -37.69
C SER A 447 -1.02 -9.80 -38.29
N SER A 448 -0.69 -10.96 -37.71
CA SER A 448 0.32 -11.90 -38.20
C SER A 448 1.64 -11.25 -38.66
N PRO A 449 2.30 -10.43 -37.81
CA PRO A 449 3.54 -9.75 -38.19
C PRO A 449 4.64 -10.75 -38.58
N SER A 450 5.36 -10.46 -39.68
CA SER A 450 6.43 -11.32 -40.20
C SER A 450 7.82 -10.93 -39.73
N ASP A 451 7.98 -9.73 -39.15
CA ASP A 451 9.26 -9.16 -38.71
C ASP A 451 9.08 -8.29 -37.45
N LEU A 452 10.21 -7.86 -36.85
CA LEU A 452 10.18 -7.04 -35.63
C LEU A 452 9.58 -5.65 -35.87
N GLN A 453 9.71 -5.11 -37.09
CA GLN A 453 9.22 -3.77 -37.43
C GLN A 453 7.69 -3.74 -37.50
N SER A 454 7.08 -4.74 -38.13
CA SER A 454 5.63 -4.95 -38.18
C SER A 454 5.06 -5.31 -36.81
N LEU A 455 5.81 -6.06 -35.99
CA LEU A 455 5.43 -6.32 -34.59
C LEU A 455 5.39 -5.04 -33.75
N GLU A 456 6.29 -4.08 -34.00
CA GLU A 456 6.32 -2.79 -33.30
C GLU A 456 5.10 -1.90 -33.58
N GLN A 457 4.49 -2.08 -34.76
CA GLN A 457 3.26 -1.36 -35.12
C GLN A 457 2.02 -1.91 -34.41
N VAL A 458 2.11 -3.06 -33.74
CA VAL A 458 0.98 -3.64 -33.01
C VAL A 458 0.75 -2.89 -31.69
N LYS A 459 -0.49 -2.42 -31.47
CA LYS A 459 -0.87 -1.66 -30.27
C LYS A 459 -0.56 -2.45 -28.98
N GLY A 460 0.45 -1.97 -28.25
CA GLY A 460 0.95 -2.60 -27.01
C GLY A 460 2.33 -3.24 -27.13
N MET A 461 2.92 -3.27 -28.34
CA MET A 461 4.28 -3.73 -28.65
C MET A 461 5.20 -2.56 -28.99
N GLY A 462 5.51 -1.69 -28.01
CA GLY A 462 6.49 -0.62 -28.24
C GLY A 462 7.93 -1.13 -28.42
N PRO A 463 8.87 -0.27 -28.84
CA PRO A 463 10.24 -0.64 -29.23
C PRO A 463 10.99 -1.44 -28.15
N MET A 464 10.81 -1.08 -26.88
CA MET A 464 11.42 -1.80 -25.76
C MET A 464 10.90 -3.23 -25.61
N LYS A 465 9.60 -3.46 -25.84
CA LYS A 465 8.99 -4.80 -25.76
C LYS A 465 9.36 -5.66 -26.96
N VAL A 466 9.43 -5.07 -28.16
CA VAL A 466 9.91 -5.76 -29.36
C VAL A 466 11.36 -6.18 -29.20
N LYS A 467 12.23 -5.30 -28.69
CA LYS A 467 13.61 -5.65 -28.35
C LYS A 467 13.72 -6.77 -27.32
N MET A 468 12.83 -6.80 -26.34
CA MET A 468 12.88 -7.76 -25.23
C MET A 468 12.23 -9.12 -25.53
N TYR A 469 11.19 -9.16 -26.36
CA TYR A 469 10.29 -10.31 -26.52
C TYR A 469 9.96 -10.63 -27.97
N GLY A 470 10.33 -9.78 -28.92
CA GLY A 470 9.86 -9.85 -30.30
C GLY A 470 10.28 -11.12 -31.01
N GLU A 471 11.54 -11.55 -30.85
CA GLU A 471 12.04 -12.78 -31.47
C GLU A 471 11.30 -14.03 -30.96
N ALA A 472 11.09 -14.14 -29.65
CA ALA A 472 10.38 -15.26 -29.05
C ALA A 472 8.89 -15.29 -29.45
N LEU A 473 8.23 -14.13 -29.58
CA LEU A 473 6.85 -14.04 -30.03
C LEU A 473 6.71 -14.36 -31.52
N LEU A 474 7.67 -13.94 -32.36
CA LEU A 474 7.70 -14.29 -33.79
C LEU A 474 8.01 -15.78 -34.00
N SER A 475 8.89 -16.38 -33.19
CA SER A 475 9.17 -17.82 -33.22
C SER A 475 7.91 -18.63 -32.91
N ALA A 476 7.22 -18.28 -31.82
CA ALA A 476 5.98 -18.93 -31.41
C ALA A 476 4.85 -18.83 -32.46
N MET A 477 4.88 -17.82 -33.32
CA MET A 477 3.94 -17.72 -34.43
C MET A 477 4.28 -18.65 -35.60
N ARG A 478 5.57 -18.90 -35.86
CA ARG A 478 6.07 -19.68 -37.00
C ARG A 478 6.12 -21.18 -36.75
N GLU A 479 6.16 -21.61 -35.49
CA GLU A 479 6.07 -23.02 -35.10
C GLU A 479 4.71 -23.60 -35.55
N ARG A 480 4.72 -24.60 -36.43
CA ARG A 480 3.54 -25.41 -36.77
C ARG A 480 3.47 -26.57 -35.78
N SER A 481 2.29 -26.80 -35.21
CA SER A 481 2.03 -27.99 -34.40
C SER A 481 2.17 -29.24 -35.28
N GLU A 482 3.02 -30.19 -34.87
CA GLU A 482 3.09 -31.54 -35.45
C GLU A 482 1.83 -32.37 -35.15
#